data_AF-A0A9E3XT82-F1
#
_entry.id   AF-A0A9E3XT82-F1
#
_cell.length_a   1.000
_cell.length_b   1.000
_cell.length_c   1.000
_cell.angle_alpha   90.00
_cell.angle_beta   90.00
_cell.angle_gamma   90.00
#
_symmetry.space_group_name_H-M   'P 1'
#
loop_
_entity.id
_entity.type
_entity.pdbx_description
1 polymer ?
#
loop_
_entity_poly.entity_id
_entity_poly.type
_entity_poly.pdbx_seq_one_letter_code
_entity_poly.pdbx_strand_id
1 'polypeptide(L)'
;MDDVRTRTNDQPRRPVAPQPSSHAHARYRPVRSPLQSMGPSLEEERRRQRVARLIAVASVVVVVAVVLLVWVVGMLGREVVTGAGSTTATAARGGTAAAAAIDRTGAPTPQTLASAVVDKGEAQLRLQLPIRSEALTGIGFGPRREPGVIELEPAGTRANTSWLRRTTQRFLSTTPAGDLRWFQLGEGTPEMVVVGALPETEVYAPIDGKVVAITPYVLDGEQRGVLIQLQPTGDGQTLVVLRNLDADPELLVGTTVTQSVTRLGTVRDMEGAVETPLADYTHDTGSGIDIYVLRISEPATERLG
;
A
#
# COMPACT_ATOMS: atom_id res chain seq x y z
N MET A 1 45.14 5.08 -59.61
CA MET A 1 44.55 4.37 -58.45
C MET A 1 43.90 5.42 -57.57
N ASP A 2 43.00 6.24 -58.13
CA ASP A 2 41.60 5.90 -58.52
C ASP A 2 40.79 5.72 -57.22
N ASP A 3 39.72 6.44 -56.90
CA ASP A 3 38.62 7.02 -57.69
C ASP A 3 37.95 8.10 -56.81
N VAL A 4 37.68 9.33 -57.27
CA VAL A 4 36.50 9.79 -58.07
C VAL A 4 35.28 10.15 -57.19
N ARG A 5 35.06 11.46 -56.97
CA ARG A 5 33.98 12.33 -57.55
C ARG A 5 32.62 12.16 -56.84
N THR A 6 31.77 13.15 -56.60
CA THR A 6 31.63 14.55 -57.04
C THR A 6 30.47 15.15 -56.23
N ARG A 7 30.60 16.38 -55.73
CA ARG A 7 29.44 17.26 -55.44
C ARG A 7 29.63 18.53 -56.25
N THR A 8 28.94 18.59 -57.39
CA THR A 8 28.89 19.78 -58.25
C THR A 8 27.65 20.59 -57.89
N ASN A 9 27.96 21.82 -57.49
CA ASN A 9 27.15 23.02 -57.40
C ASN A 9 26.54 23.37 -58.77
N ASP A 10 25.27 23.77 -58.87
CA ASP A 10 24.93 24.97 -59.64
C ASP A 10 23.49 25.46 -59.38
N GLN A 11 23.36 26.78 -59.45
CA GLN A 11 22.21 27.58 -59.06
C GLN A 11 21.45 28.05 -60.35
N PRO A 12 20.62 29.12 -60.31
CA PRO A 12 19.19 29.13 -60.59
C PRO A 12 18.80 29.55 -62.03
N ARG A 13 17.50 29.43 -62.39
CA ARG A 13 16.79 30.28 -63.38
C ARG A 13 15.27 30.07 -63.37
N ARG A 14 14.52 31.15 -63.05
CA ARG A 14 13.16 31.45 -63.60
C ARG A 14 13.31 31.77 -65.12
N PRO A 15 12.27 31.97 -65.97
CA PRO A 15 10.82 32.25 -65.73
C PRO A 15 9.85 31.58 -66.76
N VAL A 16 8.60 32.07 -66.81
CA VAL A 16 7.66 32.18 -67.96
C VAL A 16 6.33 31.42 -67.80
N ALA A 17 5.24 32.19 -67.84
CA ALA A 17 3.85 31.73 -68.03
C ALA A 17 3.50 31.69 -69.53
N PRO A 18 2.51 30.89 -69.93
CA PRO A 18 1.34 31.47 -70.59
C PRO A 18 -0.02 30.81 -70.24
N GLN A 19 -1.10 31.58 -70.39
CA GLN A 19 -2.53 31.18 -70.45
C GLN A 19 -2.86 30.42 -71.76
N PRO A 20 -4.13 30.15 -72.14
CA PRO A 20 -5.28 29.50 -71.49
C PRO A 20 -5.83 28.33 -72.35
N SER A 21 -6.82 27.55 -71.88
CA SER A 21 -7.89 27.01 -72.75
C SER A 21 -9.00 26.28 -71.98
N SER A 22 -10.17 26.37 -72.59
CA SER A 22 -11.52 26.08 -72.10
C SER A 22 -11.98 24.64 -72.32
N HIS A 23 -13.17 24.38 -71.76
CA HIS A 23 -14.16 23.34 -72.10
C HIS A 23 -14.09 22.01 -71.34
N ALA A 24 -15.05 21.82 -70.43
CA ALA A 24 -16.03 20.74 -70.58
C ALA A 24 -17.24 20.97 -69.64
N HIS A 25 -18.40 21.13 -70.26
CA HIS A 25 -19.71 21.08 -69.60
C HIS A 25 -20.01 19.66 -69.11
N ALA A 26 -20.36 19.51 -67.83
CA ALA A 26 -21.05 18.32 -67.34
C ALA A 26 -22.09 18.69 -66.27
N ARG A 27 -23.31 18.92 -66.77
CA ARG A 27 -24.63 18.53 -66.26
C ARG A 27 -24.80 18.24 -64.74
N TYR A 28 -25.71 19.05 -64.17
CA TYR A 28 -26.91 18.63 -63.42
C TYR A 28 -26.82 18.28 -61.92
N ARG A 29 -27.37 19.18 -61.08
CA ARG A 29 -28.51 18.89 -60.19
C ARG A 29 -28.98 20.18 -59.49
N PRO A 30 -30.28 20.54 -59.54
CA PRO A 30 -30.80 21.62 -58.72
C PRO A 30 -30.87 21.15 -57.26
N VAL A 31 -30.03 21.73 -56.41
CA VAL A 31 -30.13 21.56 -54.95
C VAL A 31 -31.03 22.68 -54.43
N ARG A 32 -32.10 22.23 -53.77
CA ARG A 32 -33.09 23.01 -53.02
C ARG A 32 -32.42 24.09 -52.16
N SER A 33 -32.99 25.29 -52.16
CA SER A 33 -32.82 26.24 -51.06
C SER A 33 -33.33 25.60 -49.75
N PRO A 34 -32.62 25.81 -48.65
CA PRO A 34 -33.32 26.36 -47.50
C PRO A 34 -32.54 27.51 -46.86
N LEU A 35 -33.17 28.68 -46.84
CA LEU A 35 -33.08 29.62 -45.72
C LEU A 35 -33.48 28.87 -44.45
N GLN A 36 -32.54 28.66 -43.52
CA GLN A 36 -32.78 28.62 -42.07
C GLN A 36 -31.47 28.32 -41.34
N SER A 37 -30.68 29.36 -41.10
CA SER A 37 -29.78 29.33 -39.93
C SER A 37 -30.63 29.62 -38.69
N MET A 38 -31.28 28.58 -38.18
CA MET A 38 -31.92 28.63 -36.87
C MET A 38 -30.88 28.10 -35.88
N GLY A 39 -30.23 29.03 -35.17
CA GLY A 39 -29.46 28.67 -33.98
C GLY A 39 -30.36 27.95 -32.97
N PRO A 40 -29.77 27.19 -32.03
CA PRO A 40 -30.53 26.47 -31.02
C PRO A 40 -31.48 27.46 -30.34
N SER A 41 -32.78 27.13 -30.35
CA SER A 41 -33.79 27.99 -29.74
C SER A 41 -33.47 28.10 -28.24
N LEU A 42 -33.59 29.31 -27.69
CA LEU A 42 -33.42 29.60 -26.26
C LEU A 42 -34.34 28.74 -25.35
N GLU A 43 -35.26 27.98 -25.93
CA GLU A 43 -36.13 27.01 -25.28
C GLU A 43 -35.44 25.66 -24.98
N GLU A 44 -34.48 25.23 -25.81
CA GLU A 44 -33.73 23.98 -25.58
C GLU A 44 -32.69 24.12 -24.45
N GLU A 45 -32.10 25.30 -24.27
CA GLU A 45 -31.20 25.57 -23.13
C GLU A 45 -31.95 25.57 -21.80
N ARG A 46 -33.19 26.09 -21.77
CA ARG A 46 -34.02 26.08 -20.55
C ARG A 46 -34.47 24.67 -20.15
N ARG A 47 -34.66 23.74 -21.10
CA ARG A 47 -34.98 22.33 -20.80
C ARG A 47 -33.80 21.58 -20.18
N ARG A 48 -32.57 21.80 -20.68
CA ARG A 48 -31.36 21.15 -20.13
C ARG A 48 -31.07 21.59 -18.69
N GLN A 49 -31.30 22.85 -18.36
CA GLN A 49 -31.12 23.34 -16.99
C GLN A 49 -32.15 22.78 -15.98
N ARG A 50 -33.38 22.45 -16.42
CA ARG A 50 -34.41 21.84 -15.56
C ARG A 50 -34.13 20.37 -15.25
N VAL A 51 -33.61 19.61 -16.22
CA VAL A 51 -33.24 18.20 -16.01
C VAL A 51 -32.01 18.09 -15.09
N ALA A 52 -31.03 18.98 -15.23
CA ALA A 52 -29.86 19.01 -14.34
C ALA A 52 -30.22 19.31 -12.88
N ARG A 53 -31.18 20.22 -12.64
CA ARG A 53 -31.65 20.54 -11.27
C ARG A 53 -32.44 19.40 -10.63
N LEU A 54 -33.21 18.64 -11.40
CA LEU A 54 -33.96 17.49 -10.88
C LEU A 54 -33.03 16.32 -10.49
N ILE A 55 -31.95 16.08 -11.25
CA ILE A 55 -30.96 15.03 -10.93
C ILE A 55 -30.16 15.41 -9.67
N ALA A 56 -29.80 16.68 -9.50
CA ALA A 56 -29.12 17.17 -8.30
C ALA A 56 -29.99 17.05 -7.04
N VAL A 57 -31.27 17.41 -7.12
CA VAL A 57 -32.20 17.31 -5.97
C VAL A 57 -32.48 15.84 -5.59
N ALA A 58 -32.58 14.93 -6.57
CA ALA A 58 -32.76 13.51 -6.30
C ALA A 58 -31.57 12.89 -5.53
N SER A 59 -30.34 13.31 -5.83
CA SER A 59 -29.15 12.82 -5.13
C SER A 59 -29.09 13.23 -3.65
N VAL A 60 -29.53 14.46 -3.34
CA VAL A 60 -29.56 14.97 -1.96
C VAL A 60 -30.61 14.24 -1.12
N VAL A 61 -31.78 13.93 -1.70
CA VAL A 61 -32.84 13.19 -1.00
C VAL A 61 -32.40 11.77 -0.63
N VAL A 62 -31.65 11.09 -1.51
CA VAL A 62 -31.12 9.76 -1.22
C VAL A 62 -30.08 9.79 -0.10
N VAL A 63 -29.17 10.76 -0.12
CA VAL A 63 -28.15 10.91 0.94
C VAL A 63 -28.80 11.20 2.29
N VAL A 64 -29.79 12.10 2.34
CA VAL A 64 -30.54 12.40 3.57
C VAL A 64 -31.32 11.18 4.06
N ALA A 65 -31.92 10.40 3.17
CA ALA A 65 -32.62 9.16 3.55
C ALA A 65 -31.65 8.10 4.12
N VAL A 66 -30.45 7.96 3.55
CA VAL A 66 -29.43 7.03 4.06
C VAL A 66 -28.91 7.48 5.43
N VAL A 67 -28.65 8.78 5.62
CA VAL A 67 -28.22 9.33 6.91
C VAL A 67 -29.29 9.12 7.98
N LEU A 68 -30.56 9.38 7.65
CA LEU A 68 -31.68 9.13 8.57
C LEU A 68 -31.83 7.65 8.91
N LEU A 69 -31.62 6.75 7.94
CA LEU A 69 -31.70 5.31 8.19
C LEU A 69 -30.57 4.81 9.09
N VAL A 70 -29.34 5.30 8.89
CA VAL A 70 -28.21 5.02 9.79
C VAL A 70 -28.48 5.55 11.20
N TRP A 71 -29.07 6.74 11.31
CA TRP A 71 -29.40 7.35 12.60
C TRP A 71 -30.50 6.59 13.35
N VAL A 72 -31.55 6.14 12.65
CA VAL A 72 -32.64 5.33 13.23
C VAL A 72 -32.12 3.96 13.70
N VAL A 73 -31.26 3.30 12.91
CA VAL A 73 -30.65 2.02 13.32
C VAL A 73 -29.71 2.21 14.52
N GLY A 74 -28.98 3.33 14.59
CA GLY A 74 -28.14 3.67 15.73
C GLY A 74 -28.92 3.99 17.01
N MET A 75 -30.12 4.57 16.90
CA MET A 75 -30.96 4.87 18.06
C MET A 75 -31.77 3.67 18.57
N LEU A 76 -32.20 2.74 17.70
CA LEU A 76 -32.92 1.55 18.14
C LEU A 76 -32.03 0.50 18.82
N GLY A 77 -30.70 0.60 18.71
CA GLY A 77 -29.76 -0.36 19.28
C GLY A 77 -29.34 -0.12 20.73
N ARG A 78 -29.90 0.89 21.42
CA ARG A 78 -29.36 1.38 22.69
C ARG A 78 -30.40 1.50 23.81
N GLU A 79 -31.06 0.39 24.16
CA GLU A 79 -31.77 0.27 25.43
C GLU A 79 -31.51 -1.07 26.15
N VAL A 80 -30.86 -0.93 27.32
CA VAL A 80 -31.08 -1.65 28.59
C VAL A 80 -30.85 -3.16 28.65
N VAL A 81 -29.75 -3.58 29.32
CA VAL A 81 -29.81 -4.68 30.30
C VAL A 81 -28.94 -4.34 31.51
N THR A 82 -29.58 -3.91 32.59
CA THR A 82 -29.07 -4.00 33.98
C THR A 82 -30.07 -4.82 34.77
N GLY A 83 -29.63 -5.88 35.46
CA GLY A 83 -30.45 -6.54 36.48
C GLY A 83 -30.08 -8.01 36.76
N ALA A 84 -29.69 -8.26 38.01
CA ALA A 84 -29.18 -9.51 38.59
C ALA A 84 -30.20 -10.68 38.70
N GLY A 85 -29.69 -11.92 38.80
CA GLY A 85 -30.47 -13.09 39.20
C GLY A 85 -29.71 -14.43 39.10
N SER A 86 -29.61 -15.12 40.23
CA SER A 86 -28.81 -16.29 40.61
C SER A 86 -29.12 -17.67 39.97
N THR A 87 -28.04 -18.47 39.90
CA THR A 87 -27.89 -19.94 40.17
C THR A 87 -28.29 -21.04 39.15
N THR A 88 -27.32 -21.98 39.05
CA THR A 88 -27.36 -23.44 38.72
C THR A 88 -27.35 -23.95 37.26
N ALA A 89 -26.18 -24.53 36.92
CA ALA A 89 -25.91 -25.77 36.18
C ALA A 89 -26.32 -25.95 34.70
N THR A 90 -25.26 -26.06 33.86
CA THR A 90 -25.06 -27.00 32.75
C THR A 90 -26.13 -27.12 31.65
N ALA A 91 -25.89 -26.49 30.49
CA ALA A 91 -25.75 -27.15 29.18
C ALA A 91 -25.52 -26.11 28.06
N ALA A 92 -24.71 -26.49 27.09
CA ALA A 92 -24.14 -25.67 26.01
C ALA A 92 -25.11 -25.25 24.88
N ARG A 93 -24.69 -24.18 24.19
CA ARG A 93 -24.99 -23.63 22.82
C ARG A 93 -25.28 -22.13 22.95
N GLY A 94 -24.64 -21.18 22.28
CA GLY A 94 -23.75 -21.19 21.11
C GLY A 94 -24.04 -19.88 20.34
N GLY A 95 -23.05 -18.99 20.21
CA GLY A 95 -23.23 -17.69 19.54
C GLY A 95 -21.98 -16.79 19.58
N THR A 96 -20.97 -17.18 18.78
CA THR A 96 -19.77 -16.44 18.34
C THR A 96 -18.71 -16.03 19.37
N ALA A 97 -18.15 -17.01 20.06
CA ALA A 97 -16.72 -17.07 20.35
C ALA A 97 -16.05 -17.93 19.26
N ALA A 98 -15.26 -17.32 18.38
CA ALA A 98 -14.22 -17.96 17.57
C ALA A 98 -13.43 -16.88 16.78
N ALA A 99 -12.72 -16.00 17.48
CA ALA A 99 -11.35 -15.80 17.04
C ALA A 99 -10.73 -17.20 17.21
N ALA A 100 -10.45 -17.90 16.12
CA ALA A 100 -9.71 -19.15 16.21
C ALA A 100 -8.51 -18.88 17.13
N ALA A 101 -8.21 -19.81 18.05
CA ALA A 101 -7.03 -19.70 18.90
C ALA A 101 -5.79 -19.82 17.99
N ILE A 102 -5.45 -18.72 17.33
CA ILE A 102 -4.20 -18.53 16.64
C ILE A 102 -3.16 -18.60 17.74
N ASP A 103 -2.24 -19.56 17.62
CA ASP A 103 -1.10 -19.66 18.51
C ASP A 103 -0.18 -18.47 18.24
N ARG A 104 -0.10 -17.57 19.23
CA ARG A 104 0.63 -16.30 19.17
C ARG A 104 2.07 -16.42 19.68
N THR A 105 2.43 -17.59 20.20
CA THR A 105 3.69 -17.83 20.90
C THR A 105 4.59 -18.72 20.06
N GLY A 106 5.90 -18.70 20.26
CA GLY A 106 6.85 -19.62 19.63
C GLY A 106 7.52 -19.09 18.37
N ALA A 107 8.70 -19.64 18.10
CA ALA A 107 9.57 -19.24 17.01
C ALA A 107 8.96 -19.54 15.63
N PRO A 108 9.04 -18.61 14.66
CA PRO A 108 8.60 -18.85 13.29
C PRO A 108 9.50 -19.87 12.60
N THR A 109 8.94 -20.60 11.63
CA THR A 109 9.76 -21.34 10.67
C THR A 109 10.48 -20.34 9.78
N PRO A 110 11.82 -20.44 9.58
CA PRO A 110 12.55 -19.52 8.73
C PRO A 110 11.96 -19.49 7.32
N GLN A 111 11.42 -18.34 6.93
CA GLN A 111 10.85 -18.09 5.61
C GLN A 111 11.27 -16.70 5.15
N THR A 112 11.90 -16.60 3.99
CA THR A 112 12.35 -15.30 3.48
C THR A 112 11.15 -14.44 3.14
N LEU A 113 11.04 -13.28 3.78
CA LEU A 113 10.03 -12.26 3.57
C LEU A 113 10.41 -11.30 2.44
N ALA A 114 11.66 -10.86 2.43
CA ALA A 114 12.18 -9.92 1.45
C ALA A 114 13.71 -9.99 1.41
N SER A 115 14.30 -9.34 0.42
CA SER A 115 15.73 -9.13 0.36
C SER A 115 16.09 -7.67 0.07
N ALA A 116 17.21 -7.19 0.58
CA ALA A 116 17.72 -5.84 0.34
C ALA A 116 19.12 -5.93 -0.24
N VAL A 117 19.39 -5.16 -1.30
CA VAL A 117 20.71 -5.11 -1.94
C VAL A 117 21.56 -4.06 -1.24
N VAL A 118 22.56 -4.51 -0.49
CA VAL A 118 23.35 -3.65 0.40
C VAL A 118 24.52 -2.99 -0.32
N ASP A 119 25.26 -3.70 -1.17
CA ASP A 119 26.50 -3.17 -1.77
C ASP A 119 26.48 -3.27 -3.29
N LYS A 120 25.96 -2.24 -3.98
CA LYS A 120 25.99 -2.11 -5.45
C LYS A 120 25.64 -3.41 -6.24
N GLY A 121 24.84 -4.31 -5.66
CA GLY A 121 24.49 -5.60 -6.28
C GLY A 121 25.25 -6.84 -5.78
N GLU A 122 26.22 -6.72 -4.87
CA GLU A 122 27.10 -7.82 -4.46
C GLU A 122 26.63 -8.55 -3.19
N ALA A 123 26.17 -7.80 -2.18
CA ALA A 123 25.65 -8.36 -0.93
C ALA A 123 24.12 -8.23 -0.85
N GLN A 124 23.45 -9.35 -0.55
CA GLN A 124 22.00 -9.41 -0.39
C GLN A 124 21.65 -9.76 1.07
N LEU A 125 21.05 -8.82 1.78
CA LEU A 125 20.50 -9.05 3.11
C LEU A 125 19.12 -9.69 2.97
N ARG A 126 18.91 -10.87 3.54
CA ARG A 126 17.61 -11.56 3.51
C ARG A 126 16.89 -11.34 4.83
N LEU A 127 15.70 -10.76 4.76
CA LEU A 127 14.81 -10.60 5.90
C LEU A 127 13.95 -11.85 6.01
N GLN A 128 13.99 -12.53 7.15
CA GLN A 128 13.08 -13.61 7.49
C GLN A 128 11.77 -13.06 8.02
N LEU A 129 10.71 -13.86 7.86
CA LEU A 129 9.42 -13.61 8.45
C LEU A 129 9.56 -13.63 9.99
N PRO A 130 9.30 -12.51 10.67
CA PRO A 130 9.53 -12.40 12.12
C PRO A 130 8.35 -12.90 12.96
N ILE A 131 7.25 -13.26 12.32
CA ILE A 131 6.01 -13.73 12.97
C ILE A 131 5.65 -15.09 12.37
N ARG A 132 5.10 -15.99 13.20
CA ARG A 132 4.62 -17.29 12.74
C ARG A 132 3.60 -17.14 11.61
N SER A 133 3.70 -17.97 10.57
CA SER A 133 2.84 -17.91 9.38
C SER A 133 1.34 -17.99 9.68
N GLU A 134 0.99 -18.75 10.71
CA GLU A 134 -0.34 -18.99 11.26
C GLU A 134 -0.89 -17.79 12.05
N ALA A 135 0.00 -16.89 12.50
CA ALA A 135 -0.36 -15.66 13.19
C ALA A 135 -0.41 -14.42 12.27
N LEU A 136 -0.06 -14.59 10.99
CA LEU A 136 -0.12 -13.52 10.00
C LEU A 136 -1.57 -13.15 9.64
N THR A 137 -1.85 -11.85 9.65
CA THR A 137 -3.10 -11.27 9.15
C THR A 137 -2.92 -10.56 7.81
N GLY A 138 -1.67 -10.31 7.38
CA GLY A 138 -1.35 -9.75 6.07
C GLY A 138 0.13 -9.38 5.94
N ILE A 139 0.60 -9.21 4.70
CA ILE A 139 1.92 -8.66 4.39
C ILE A 139 1.74 -7.57 3.35
N GLY A 140 2.22 -6.36 3.62
CA GLY A 140 2.16 -5.23 2.71
C GLY A 140 3.54 -4.62 2.47
N PHE A 141 3.89 -4.32 1.22
CA PHE A 141 5.10 -3.60 0.85
C PHE A 141 4.74 -2.21 0.33
N GLY A 142 5.42 -1.16 0.78
CA GLY A 142 5.12 0.21 0.39
C GLY A 142 6.34 1.11 0.33
N PRO A 143 6.18 2.35 -0.17
CA PRO A 143 7.24 3.34 -0.22
C PRO A 143 7.53 3.90 1.17
N ARG A 144 8.77 4.34 1.38
CA ARG A 144 9.22 4.97 2.62
C ARG A 144 10.12 6.15 2.30
N ARG A 145 9.57 7.35 2.41
CA ARG A 145 10.21 8.62 2.00
C ARG A 145 11.32 9.11 2.94
N GLU A 146 11.99 8.21 3.66
CA GLU A 146 13.12 8.53 4.53
C GLU A 146 14.43 8.37 3.75
N PRO A 147 15.37 9.34 3.82
CA PRO A 147 16.65 9.21 3.14
C PRO A 147 17.43 7.98 3.60
N GLY A 148 18.13 7.32 2.66
CA GLY A 148 18.99 6.18 2.97
C GLY A 148 18.26 4.85 3.15
N VAL A 149 16.94 4.79 2.97
CA VAL A 149 16.21 3.52 2.93
C VAL A 149 16.57 2.75 1.65
N ILE A 150 16.82 1.46 1.79
CA ILE A 150 17.16 0.55 0.69
C ILE A 150 15.86 -0.10 0.20
N GLU A 151 15.70 -0.18 -1.13
CA GLU A 151 14.59 -0.91 -1.75
C GLU A 151 14.64 -2.40 -1.38
N LEU A 152 13.48 -2.95 -1.02
CA LEU A 152 13.27 -4.34 -0.69
C LEU A 152 12.72 -5.08 -1.91
N GLU A 153 13.29 -6.22 -2.25
CA GLU A 153 12.72 -7.17 -3.19
C GLU A 153 11.81 -8.15 -2.42
N PRO A 154 10.47 -8.08 -2.59
CA PRO A 154 9.53 -8.95 -1.88
C PRO A 154 9.71 -10.41 -2.28
N ALA A 155 9.68 -11.31 -1.32
CA ALA A 155 9.59 -12.74 -1.60
C ALA A 155 8.12 -13.18 -1.78
N GLY A 156 7.89 -14.14 -2.67
CA GLY A 156 6.56 -14.71 -2.92
C GLY A 156 5.73 -13.95 -3.96
N THR A 157 4.42 -14.14 -3.92
CA THR A 157 3.50 -13.71 -5.00
C THR A 157 2.74 -12.44 -4.62
N ARG A 158 2.80 -11.45 -5.51
CA ARG A 158 2.00 -10.22 -5.40
C ARG A 158 0.51 -10.53 -5.59
N ALA A 159 -0.31 -10.25 -4.58
CA ALA A 159 -1.74 -10.57 -4.56
C ALA A 159 -2.64 -9.51 -5.22
N ASN A 160 -2.13 -8.31 -5.51
CA ASN A 160 -2.93 -7.17 -5.98
C ASN A 160 -3.25 -7.16 -7.49
N THR A 161 -3.03 -8.26 -8.21
CA THR A 161 -3.16 -8.31 -9.68
C THR A 161 -4.61 -8.28 -10.19
N SER A 162 -5.60 -8.39 -9.31
CA SER A 162 -7.02 -8.50 -9.69
C SER A 162 -7.86 -7.31 -9.21
N TRP A 163 -7.83 -6.23 -9.98
CA TRP A 163 -8.61 -4.99 -9.78
C TRP A 163 -10.15 -5.15 -9.77
N LEU A 164 -10.68 -6.37 -9.92
CA LEU A 164 -12.12 -6.62 -10.12
C LEU A 164 -12.89 -7.16 -8.90
N ARG A 165 -12.29 -7.22 -7.70
CA ARG A 165 -12.97 -7.73 -6.48
C ARG A 165 -12.85 -6.81 -5.26
N ARG A 166 -12.83 -5.49 -5.46
CA ARG A 166 -12.85 -4.47 -4.39
C ARG A 166 -14.16 -4.38 -3.59
N THR A 167 -15.00 -5.41 -3.63
CA THR A 167 -16.24 -5.43 -2.88
C THR A 167 -16.39 -6.81 -2.22
N THR A 168 -16.16 -6.84 -0.91
CA THR A 168 -16.72 -7.81 0.07
C THR A 168 -16.19 -9.24 0.15
N GLN A 169 -14.96 -9.54 -0.26
CA GLN A 169 -14.27 -10.77 0.19
C GLN A 169 -12.99 -10.36 0.92
N ARG A 170 -13.05 -10.19 2.25
CA ARG A 170 -12.69 -11.27 3.19
C ARG A 170 -11.53 -12.09 2.63
N PHE A 171 -10.37 -11.45 2.47
CA PHE A 171 -9.24 -11.75 3.35
C PHE A 171 -9.26 -13.22 3.80
N LEU A 172 -8.62 -14.07 2.99
CA LEU A 172 -8.42 -15.50 3.26
C LEU A 172 -6.95 -15.79 2.96
N SER A 173 -6.08 -15.63 3.95
CA SER A 173 -4.81 -16.35 3.97
C SER A 173 -5.06 -17.75 4.57
N THR A 174 -5.85 -18.57 3.86
CA THR A 174 -6.13 -19.96 4.26
C THR A 174 -5.84 -20.89 3.10
N THR A 175 -4.57 -20.99 2.69
CA THR A 175 -4.10 -22.12 1.88
C THR A 175 -2.76 -22.60 2.44
N PRO A 176 -2.55 -23.92 2.59
CA PRO A 176 -1.39 -24.44 3.31
C PRO A 176 -0.08 -24.23 2.53
N ALA A 177 0.98 -23.93 3.28
CA ALA A 177 2.40 -24.20 3.01
C ALA A 177 2.96 -23.87 1.60
N GLY A 178 3.69 -22.76 1.48
CA GLY A 178 4.67 -22.57 0.41
C GLY A 178 4.95 -21.10 0.10
N ASP A 179 4.00 -20.42 -0.50
CA ASP A 179 4.21 -19.08 -1.05
C ASP A 179 3.59 -17.98 -0.18
N LEU A 180 4.45 -17.09 0.32
CA LEU A 180 4.02 -15.82 0.90
C LEU A 180 3.25 -15.03 -0.14
N ARG A 181 2.09 -14.49 0.25
CA ARG A 181 1.34 -13.54 -0.56
C ARG A 181 1.45 -12.17 0.06
N TRP A 182 1.69 -11.16 -0.78
CA TRP A 182 1.89 -9.80 -0.31
C TRP A 182 1.11 -8.78 -1.15
N PHE A 183 0.82 -7.63 -0.56
CA PHE A 183 0.10 -6.52 -1.19
C PHE A 183 1.01 -5.32 -1.38
N GLN A 184 0.81 -4.56 -2.46
CA GLN A 184 1.43 -3.25 -2.57
C GLN A 184 0.59 -2.22 -1.80
N LEU A 185 1.24 -1.50 -0.90
CA LEU A 185 0.72 -0.37 -0.16
C LEU A 185 1.12 0.91 -0.90
N GLY A 186 0.13 1.63 -1.43
CA GLY A 186 0.37 2.86 -2.20
C GLY A 186 1.13 2.65 -3.52
N GLU A 187 1.44 3.76 -4.17
CA GLU A 187 2.25 3.79 -5.39
C GLU A 187 3.72 4.11 -5.04
N GLY A 188 4.68 3.35 -5.57
CA GLY A 188 6.10 3.58 -5.34
C GLY A 188 6.93 2.31 -5.19
N THR A 189 8.22 2.50 -4.90
CA THR A 189 9.20 1.45 -4.62
C THR A 189 8.88 0.76 -3.29
N PRO A 190 9.00 -0.58 -3.19
CA PRO A 190 8.84 -1.33 -1.94
C PRO A 190 10.03 -1.09 -1.01
N GLU A 191 10.03 0.01 -0.25
CA GLU A 191 11.11 0.42 0.66
C GLU A 191 10.85 -0.01 2.12
N MET A 192 9.62 -0.38 2.43
CA MET A 192 9.22 -0.94 3.72
C MET A 192 8.27 -2.11 3.54
N VAL A 193 8.27 -2.99 4.53
CA VAL A 193 7.30 -4.06 4.66
C VAL A 193 6.57 -3.93 5.99
N VAL A 194 5.27 -4.12 5.95
CA VAL A 194 4.41 -4.23 7.12
C VAL A 194 3.94 -5.67 7.24
N VAL A 195 4.17 -6.26 8.41
CA VAL A 195 3.76 -7.62 8.75
C VAL A 195 2.62 -7.52 9.75
N GLY A 196 1.41 -7.76 9.27
CA GLY A 196 0.18 -7.70 10.07
C GLY A 196 0.06 -8.92 10.97
N ALA A 197 -0.32 -8.67 12.23
CA ALA A 197 -0.66 -9.70 13.20
C ALA A 197 -1.45 -9.07 14.36
N LEU A 198 -2.17 -9.93 15.09
CA LEU A 198 -2.92 -9.50 16.28
C LEU A 198 -1.97 -8.92 17.35
N PRO A 199 -2.44 -7.97 18.18
CA PRO A 199 -1.70 -7.52 19.35
C PRO A 199 -1.25 -8.69 20.23
N GLU A 200 -0.12 -8.50 20.91
CA GLU A 200 0.54 -9.48 21.77
C GLU A 200 1.16 -10.69 21.01
N THR A 201 1.09 -10.72 19.68
CA THR A 201 1.78 -11.74 18.88
C THR A 201 3.29 -11.61 19.03
N GLU A 202 4.00 -12.71 19.27
CA GLU A 202 5.45 -12.69 19.43
C GLU A 202 6.17 -12.34 18.13
N VAL A 203 7.16 -11.44 18.26
CA VAL A 203 7.99 -10.95 17.16
C VAL A 203 9.42 -11.44 17.37
N TYR A 204 10.01 -12.02 16.33
CA TYR A 204 11.35 -12.59 16.34
C TYR A 204 12.29 -11.82 15.42
N ALA A 205 13.60 -12.01 15.63
CA ALA A 205 14.61 -11.35 14.82
C ALA A 205 14.48 -11.75 13.32
N PRO A 206 14.39 -10.79 12.38
CA PRO A 206 14.31 -11.10 10.96
C PRO A 206 15.69 -11.42 10.36
N ILE A 207 16.78 -11.18 11.10
CA ILE A 207 18.16 -11.34 10.64
C ILE A 207 19.06 -11.83 11.78
N ASP A 208 20.20 -12.41 11.42
CA ASP A 208 21.31 -12.62 12.36
C ASP A 208 22.06 -11.30 12.55
N GLY A 209 22.31 -10.89 13.78
CA GLY A 209 22.87 -9.57 14.01
C GLY A 209 23.04 -9.19 15.47
N LYS A 210 23.10 -7.89 15.71
CA LYS A 210 23.25 -7.30 17.04
C LYS A 210 22.22 -6.19 17.23
N VAL A 211 21.59 -6.15 18.40
CA VAL A 211 20.76 -5.01 18.80
C VAL A 211 21.66 -3.81 19.04
N VAL A 212 21.47 -2.72 18.29
CA VAL A 212 22.26 -1.50 18.43
C VAL A 212 21.47 -0.35 19.06
N ALA A 213 20.14 -0.39 18.98
CA ALA A 213 19.28 0.58 19.65
C ALA A 213 17.91 -0.02 19.98
N ILE A 214 17.37 0.38 21.14
CA ILE A 214 15.97 0.21 21.53
C ILE A 214 15.54 1.59 22.01
N THR A 215 14.61 2.22 21.30
CA THR A 215 14.20 3.61 21.57
C THR A 215 12.68 3.74 21.58
N PRO A 216 12.09 4.63 22.40
CA PRO A 216 10.67 4.91 22.32
C PRO A 216 10.28 5.35 20.91
N TYR A 217 9.25 4.73 20.34
CA TYR A 217 8.64 5.21 19.11
C TYR A 217 7.48 6.13 19.48
N VAL A 218 7.58 7.41 19.11
CA VAL A 218 6.58 8.44 19.44
C VAL A 218 5.90 8.90 18.16
N LEU A 219 4.58 8.84 18.14
CA LEU A 219 3.72 9.30 17.05
C LEU A 219 2.67 10.24 17.64
N ASP A 220 2.53 11.43 17.06
CA ASP A 220 1.62 12.50 17.56
C ASP A 220 1.81 12.85 19.04
N GLY A 221 3.04 12.75 19.54
CA GLY A 221 3.38 13.03 20.94
C GLY A 221 3.06 11.90 21.92
N GLU A 222 2.49 10.79 21.46
CA GLU A 222 2.24 9.60 22.27
C GLU A 222 3.22 8.47 21.94
N GLN A 223 3.69 7.77 22.98
CA GLN A 223 4.54 6.60 22.78
C GLN A 223 3.71 5.43 22.22
N ARG A 224 4.04 5.00 21.01
CA ARG A 224 3.41 3.91 20.26
C ARG A 224 4.33 2.68 20.18
N GLY A 225 4.96 2.34 21.32
CA GLY A 225 5.86 1.20 21.45
C GLY A 225 7.33 1.61 21.34
N VAL A 226 8.13 0.75 20.70
CA VAL A 226 9.55 0.96 20.49
C VAL A 226 9.93 0.86 19.02
N LEU A 227 11.08 1.46 18.72
CA LEU A 227 11.87 1.24 17.53
C LEU A 227 13.11 0.45 17.94
N ILE A 228 13.29 -0.72 17.34
CA ILE A 228 14.47 -1.58 17.51
C ILE A 228 15.32 -1.50 16.26
N GLN A 229 16.63 -1.27 16.43
CA GLN A 229 17.59 -1.31 15.34
C GLN A 229 18.53 -2.49 15.52
N LEU A 230 18.67 -3.27 14.44
CA LEU A 230 19.56 -4.40 14.35
C LEU A 230 20.64 -4.11 13.32
N GLN A 231 21.89 -4.31 13.68
CA GLN A 231 23.00 -4.33 12.73
C GLN A 231 23.24 -5.78 12.26
N PRO A 232 23.22 -6.07 10.96
CA PRO A 232 23.44 -7.42 10.47
C PRO A 232 24.85 -7.94 10.78
N THR A 233 24.97 -9.26 10.99
CA THR A 233 26.28 -9.89 11.16
C THR A 233 27.07 -9.82 9.87
N GLY A 234 28.31 -9.31 9.93
CA GLY A 234 29.18 -9.19 8.76
C GLY A 234 28.93 -7.95 7.90
N ASP A 235 27.94 -7.12 8.25
CA ASP A 235 27.66 -5.84 7.60
C ASP A 235 27.51 -4.72 8.64
N GLY A 236 28.52 -3.83 8.66
CA GLY A 236 28.53 -2.67 9.55
C GLY A 236 27.89 -1.41 8.97
N GLN A 237 27.40 -1.45 7.74
CA GLN A 237 26.97 -0.29 6.96
C GLN A 237 25.45 -0.20 6.81
N THR A 238 24.69 -1.19 7.31
CA THR A 238 23.23 -1.13 7.32
C THR A 238 22.62 -1.39 8.68
N LEU A 239 21.37 -0.95 8.81
CA LEU A 239 20.50 -1.19 9.95
C LEU A 239 19.17 -1.75 9.46
N VAL A 240 18.71 -2.84 10.08
CA VAL A 240 17.32 -3.27 9.97
C VAL A 240 16.55 -2.64 11.12
N VAL A 241 15.49 -1.91 10.79
CA VAL A 241 14.69 -1.19 11.78
C VAL A 241 13.31 -1.83 11.86
N LEU A 242 12.86 -2.11 13.09
CA LEU A 242 11.53 -2.61 13.40
C LEU A 242 10.78 -1.59 14.27
N ARG A 243 9.50 -1.35 13.99
CA ARG A 243 8.61 -0.44 14.77
C ARG A 243 7.29 -1.12 15.13
N ASN A 244 6.51 -0.45 15.98
CA ASN A 244 5.15 -0.85 16.42
C ASN A 244 5.13 -2.14 17.26
N LEU A 245 6.16 -2.33 18.09
CA LEU A 245 6.25 -3.44 19.03
C LEU A 245 6.52 -2.95 20.45
N ASP A 246 6.18 -3.78 21.41
CA ASP A 246 6.66 -3.69 22.79
C ASP A 246 7.86 -4.61 22.94
N ALA A 247 9.00 -4.06 23.39
CA ALA A 247 10.24 -4.82 23.51
C ALA A 247 10.12 -5.92 24.57
N ASP A 248 10.74 -7.07 24.30
CA ASP A 248 10.94 -8.08 25.34
C ASP A 248 11.80 -7.47 26.47
N PRO A 249 11.38 -7.56 27.75
CA PRO A 249 12.11 -6.97 28.86
C PRO A 249 13.53 -7.54 29.04
N GLU A 250 13.81 -8.74 28.50
CA GLU A 250 15.14 -9.35 28.52
C GLU A 250 16.02 -8.91 27.36
N LEU A 251 15.46 -8.21 26.36
CA LEU A 251 16.22 -7.71 25.21
C LEU A 251 16.98 -6.44 25.57
N LEU A 252 18.31 -6.51 25.44
CA LEU A 252 19.23 -5.41 25.73
C LEU A 252 19.96 -4.93 24.49
N VAL A 253 20.34 -3.65 24.48
CA VAL A 253 21.31 -3.15 23.50
C VAL A 253 22.63 -3.89 23.70
N GLY A 254 23.20 -4.35 22.60
CA GLY A 254 24.42 -5.16 22.59
C GLY A 254 24.18 -6.65 22.45
N THR A 255 22.94 -7.13 22.65
CA THR A 255 22.58 -8.55 22.50
C THR A 255 22.75 -9.02 21.06
N THR A 256 23.42 -10.17 20.88
CA THR A 256 23.44 -10.89 19.61
C THR A 256 22.09 -11.59 19.41
N VAL A 257 21.52 -11.46 18.22
CA VAL A 257 20.23 -12.05 17.85
C VAL A 257 20.42 -13.06 16.73
N THR A 258 19.63 -14.12 16.76
CA THR A 258 19.57 -15.15 15.72
C THR A 258 18.22 -15.09 15.02
N GLN A 259 18.26 -15.06 13.69
CA GLN A 259 17.07 -14.96 12.84
C GLN A 259 16.06 -16.07 13.16
N SER A 260 14.78 -15.72 13.24
CA SER A 260 13.67 -16.63 13.57
C SER A 260 13.78 -17.36 14.92
N VAL A 261 14.74 -17.02 15.77
CA VAL A 261 14.98 -17.72 17.07
C VAL A 261 14.92 -16.75 18.24
N THR A 262 15.61 -15.61 18.15
CA THR A 262 15.61 -14.63 19.24
C THR A 262 14.32 -13.82 19.22
N ARG A 263 13.55 -13.90 20.30
CA ARG A 263 12.37 -13.05 20.51
C ARG A 263 12.81 -11.62 20.75
N LEU A 264 12.19 -10.68 20.05
CA LEU A 264 12.42 -9.24 20.19
C LEU A 264 11.34 -8.57 21.04
N GLY A 265 10.15 -9.17 21.11
CA GLY A 265 9.02 -8.59 21.83
C GLY A 265 7.69 -9.09 21.32
N THR A 266 6.68 -8.23 21.38
CA THR A 266 5.32 -8.50 20.91
C THR A 266 4.73 -7.35 20.10
N VAL A 267 3.85 -7.67 19.16
CA VAL A 267 3.09 -6.68 18.39
C VAL A 267 2.29 -5.79 19.33
N ARG A 268 2.42 -4.48 19.17
CA ARG A 268 1.63 -3.51 19.92
C ARG A 268 0.29 -3.27 19.25
N ASP A 269 -0.73 -3.00 20.06
CA ASP A 269 -2.01 -2.54 19.53
C ASP A 269 -1.89 -1.12 18.96
N MET A 270 -2.22 -0.99 17.68
CA MET A 270 -2.14 0.25 16.89
C MET A 270 -3.51 0.77 16.47
N GLU A 271 -4.61 0.26 17.06
CA GLU A 271 -5.97 0.70 16.72
C GLU A 271 -6.11 2.23 16.77
N GLY A 272 -6.53 2.83 15.64
CA GLY A 272 -6.77 4.26 15.51
C GLY A 272 -5.53 5.16 15.38
N ALA A 273 -4.31 4.61 15.36
CA ALA A 273 -3.06 5.38 15.42
C ALA A 273 -2.26 5.47 14.10
N VAL A 274 -2.64 4.78 13.02
CA VAL A 274 -1.80 4.68 11.81
C VAL A 274 -2.30 5.59 10.67
N GLU A 275 -1.41 6.44 10.13
CA GLU A 275 -1.68 7.40 9.03
C GLU A 275 -1.89 6.75 7.64
N THR A 276 -1.66 5.45 7.50
CA THR A 276 -1.98 4.67 6.30
C THR A 276 -2.79 3.49 6.80
N PRO A 277 -4.03 3.22 6.34
CA PRO A 277 -4.85 2.24 7.02
C PRO A 277 -4.28 0.86 6.72
N LEU A 278 -3.40 0.38 7.60
CA LEU A 278 -2.93 -0.99 7.56
C LEU A 278 -4.15 -1.93 7.65
N ALA A 279 -5.20 -1.48 8.36
CA ALA A 279 -6.53 -2.07 8.41
C ALA A 279 -7.22 -2.24 7.04
N ASP A 280 -6.88 -1.44 6.01
CA ASP A 280 -7.39 -1.66 4.65
C ASP A 280 -6.72 -2.88 3.98
N TYR A 281 -5.62 -3.39 4.55
CA TYR A 281 -4.76 -4.42 3.98
C TYR A 281 -4.49 -5.63 4.89
N THR A 282 -4.79 -5.55 6.20
CA THR A 282 -4.65 -6.64 7.19
C THR A 282 -6.03 -7.11 7.70
N HIS A 283 -6.12 -8.36 8.17
CA HIS A 283 -7.39 -8.95 8.68
C HIS A 283 -7.79 -8.47 10.10
N ASP A 284 -7.07 -7.52 10.69
CA ASP A 284 -7.20 -7.10 12.09
C ASP A 284 -7.42 -5.59 12.23
N THR A 285 -7.29 -5.06 13.45
CA THR A 285 -7.48 -3.64 13.79
C THR A 285 -6.47 -2.71 13.10
N GLY A 286 -5.62 -3.22 12.20
CA GLY A 286 -4.50 -2.50 11.60
C GLY A 286 -3.23 -2.58 12.44
N SER A 287 -3.09 -3.66 13.23
CA SER A 287 -1.91 -3.91 14.05
C SER A 287 -0.88 -4.75 13.29
N GLY A 288 0.39 -4.51 13.58
CA GLY A 288 1.49 -5.16 12.88
C GLY A 288 2.80 -4.42 13.14
N ILE A 289 3.87 -4.95 12.56
CA ILE A 289 5.19 -4.34 12.64
C ILE A 289 5.66 -3.81 11.29
N ASP A 290 6.31 -2.66 11.33
CA ASP A 290 6.92 -2.05 10.15
C ASP A 290 8.41 -2.35 10.16
N ILE A 291 8.94 -2.81 9.03
CA ILE A 291 10.34 -3.18 8.85
C ILE A 291 10.90 -2.51 7.60
N TYR A 292 12.10 -1.96 7.72
CA TYR A 292 12.85 -1.39 6.61
C TYR A 292 14.35 -1.46 6.86
N VAL A 293 15.13 -1.26 5.82
CA VAL A 293 16.60 -1.30 5.88
C VAL A 293 17.16 0.08 5.56
N LEU A 294 18.01 0.60 6.44
CA LEU A 294 18.74 1.86 6.25
C LEU A 294 20.19 1.58 5.90
N ARG A 295 20.76 2.38 5.00
CA ARG A 295 22.20 2.53 4.86
C ARG A 295 22.70 3.58 5.84
N ILE A 296 23.65 3.20 6.69
CA ILE A 296 24.41 4.14 7.51
C ILE A 296 25.31 4.90 6.55
N SER A 297 24.98 6.16 6.28
CA SER A 297 25.90 7.04 5.56
C SER A 297 26.88 7.60 6.58
N GLU A 298 28.19 7.55 6.32
CA GLU A 298 29.12 8.38 7.09
C GLU A 298 28.67 9.85 6.96
N PRO A 299 28.69 10.63 8.06
CA PRO A 299 28.48 12.07 7.94
C PRO A 299 29.51 12.59 6.95
N ALA A 300 29.05 13.32 5.94
CA ALA A 300 29.93 13.92 4.95
C ALA A 300 30.98 14.74 5.69
N THR A 301 32.21 14.21 5.79
CA THR A 301 33.34 14.98 6.26
C THR A 301 33.46 16.13 5.30
N GLU A 302 33.04 17.30 5.75
CA GLU A 302 33.19 18.56 5.05
C GLU A 302 34.65 18.65 4.63
N ARG A 303 34.92 18.32 3.37
CA ARG A 303 36.23 18.49 2.78
C ARG A 303 36.42 19.99 2.65
N LEU A 304 36.92 20.60 3.73
CA LEU A 304 37.57 21.89 3.71
C LEU A 304 38.73 21.79 2.70
N GLY A 305 38.44 22.23 1.48
CA GLY A 305 39.42 22.58 0.46
C GLY A 305 39.52 24.09 0.34
#